data_AF-A0AAJ4YDD2-F1
#
_entry.id   AF-A0AAJ4YDD2-F1
#
_cell.length_a   1.000
_cell.length_b   1.000
_cell.length_c   1.000
_cell.angle_alpha   90.00
_cell.angle_beta   90.00
_cell.angle_gamma   90.00
#
_symmetry.space_group_name_H-M   'P 1'
#
loop_
_entity.id
_entity.type
_entity.pdbx_description
1 polymer ?
#
loop_
_entity_poly.entity_id
_entity_poly.type
_entity_poly.pdbx_seq_one_letter_code
_entity_poly.pdbx_strand_id
1 'polypeptide(L)'
;MSAREFWKTVRRLTASGIDGYARDQKAERLQRPKIVVLCGSTRYGQELAEANLYETAAGRIVLAPGCNLKKPHPLWAAPAQADRLKQVLDALHRQKIDLADEVLIVNPGGYIGDSTRNEIQYAHSLGKPIRYTHPAGEDTTVRDPGSERPQ
;
A
#
# COMPACT_ATOMS: atom_id res chain seq x y z
N MET A 1 -4.75 -16.49 -7.79
CA MET A 1 -6.09 -16.18 -7.23
C MET A 1 -6.84 -15.30 -8.21
N SER A 2 -8.15 -15.51 -8.39
CA SER A 2 -8.97 -14.59 -9.19
C SER A 2 -9.21 -13.28 -8.42
N ALA A 3 -9.53 -12.19 -9.11
CA ALA A 3 -9.92 -10.92 -8.49
C ALA A 3 -10.98 -11.12 -7.39
N ARG A 4 -11.88 -12.10 -7.55
CA ARG A 4 -12.92 -12.46 -6.58
C ARG A 4 -12.40 -12.90 -5.20
N GLU A 5 -11.25 -13.58 -5.12
CA GLU A 5 -10.66 -14.03 -3.85
C GLU A 5 -9.89 -12.90 -3.13
N PHE A 6 -9.26 -12.00 -3.89
CA PHE A 6 -8.74 -10.73 -3.37
C PHE A 6 -9.87 -9.92 -2.74
N TRP A 7 -11.04 -9.85 -3.40
CA TRP A 7 -12.21 -9.12 -2.90
C TRP A 7 -12.86 -9.70 -1.65
N LYS A 8 -12.89 -11.03 -1.50
CA LYS A 8 -13.33 -11.66 -0.25
C LYS A 8 -12.39 -11.29 0.90
N THR A 9 -11.09 -11.23 0.64
CA THR A 9 -10.07 -10.88 1.64
C THR A 9 -10.17 -9.41 2.04
N VAL A 10 -10.23 -8.49 1.07
CA VAL A 10 -10.41 -7.05 1.36
C VAL A 10 -11.70 -6.81 2.14
N ARG A 11 -12.84 -7.38 1.69
CA ARG A 11 -14.10 -7.28 2.43
C ARG A 11 -13.99 -7.82 3.85
N ARG A 12 -13.36 -8.98 4.07
CA ARG A 12 -13.18 -9.55 5.42
C ARG A 12 -12.30 -8.65 6.30
N LEU A 13 -11.25 -8.05 5.75
CA LEU A 13 -10.36 -7.13 6.48
C LEU A 13 -11.03 -5.78 6.78
N THR A 14 -11.99 -5.35 5.95
CA THR A 14 -12.75 -4.11 6.18
C THR A 14 -14.04 -4.32 6.97
N ALA A 15 -14.58 -5.54 7.03
CA ALA A 15 -15.88 -5.88 7.62
C ALA A 15 -15.90 -6.00 9.16
N SER A 16 -14.84 -5.64 9.87
CA SER A 16 -14.85 -5.60 11.35
C SER A 16 -15.26 -4.24 11.92
N GLY A 17 -16.10 -3.47 11.22
CA GLY A 17 -16.54 -2.17 11.68
C GLY A 17 -17.96 -1.79 11.28
N ILE A 18 -18.93 -2.69 11.53
CA ILE A 18 -20.38 -2.42 11.57
C ILE A 18 -20.95 -2.05 10.18
N ASP A 19 -21.99 -2.73 9.70
CA ASP A 19 -22.65 -2.39 8.41
C ASP A 19 -23.04 -0.90 8.37
N GLY A 20 -22.25 -0.05 7.74
CA GLY A 20 -22.45 1.39 7.86
C GLY A 20 -21.59 2.23 6.94
N TYR A 21 -22.14 2.58 5.77
CA TYR A 21 -21.74 3.79 5.04
C TYR A 21 -21.97 5.09 5.86
N ALA A 22 -22.46 4.98 7.10
CA ALA A 22 -22.56 6.07 8.07
C ALA A 22 -22.23 5.54 9.47
N ARG A 23 -21.24 6.15 10.11
CA ARG A 23 -20.95 5.89 11.53
C ARG A 23 -22.04 6.48 12.41
N ASP A 24 -22.35 5.77 13.50
CA ASP A 24 -23.23 6.26 14.56
C ASP A 24 -22.56 7.46 15.27
N GLN A 25 -23.02 8.67 14.97
CA GLN A 25 -22.31 9.94 15.25
C GLN A 25 -22.20 10.28 16.75
N LYS A 26 -22.86 9.54 17.64
CA LYS A 26 -23.08 9.98 19.02
C LYS A 26 -21.98 9.58 20.01
N ALA A 27 -21.24 8.51 19.75
CA ALA A 27 -20.22 7.97 20.67
C ALA A 27 -18.76 8.33 20.29
N GLU A 28 -18.49 8.71 19.04
CA GLU A 28 -17.12 8.84 18.49
C GLU A 28 -16.58 10.27 18.33
N ARG A 29 -17.32 11.32 18.73
CA ARG A 29 -16.96 12.74 18.47
C ARG A 29 -15.60 13.21 19.04
N LEU A 30 -14.83 12.36 19.72
CA LEU A 30 -13.56 12.68 20.36
C LEU A 30 -12.32 11.99 19.75
N GLN A 31 -12.45 11.03 18.82
CA GLN A 31 -11.28 10.36 18.22
C GLN A 31 -11.21 10.58 16.71
N ARG A 32 -10.03 11.00 16.23
CA ARG A 32 -9.79 11.14 14.78
C ARG A 32 -9.98 9.80 14.07
N PRO A 33 -10.39 9.78 12.78
CA PRO A 33 -10.41 8.55 12.00
C PRO A 33 -9.06 7.84 12.02
N LYS A 34 -9.08 6.50 11.95
CA LYS A 34 -7.87 5.68 11.79
C LYS A 34 -7.17 6.06 10.48
N ILE A 35 -5.85 6.23 10.54
CA ILE A 35 -4.98 6.50 9.40
C ILE A 35 -4.36 5.17 8.95
N VAL A 36 -4.59 4.79 7.70
CA VAL A 36 -4.01 3.59 7.08
C VAL A 36 -3.06 4.02 5.97
N VAL A 37 -1.82 3.56 6.01
CA VAL A 37 -0.89 3.71 4.89
C VAL A 37 -0.94 2.47 4.00
N LEU A 38 -1.03 2.69 2.69
CA LEU A 38 -0.91 1.62 1.70
C LEU A 38 0.55 1.47 1.29
N CYS A 39 1.07 0.25 1.39
CA CYS A 39 2.39 -0.11 0.88
C CYS A 39 2.23 -1.21 -0.17
N GLY A 40 2.99 -1.13 -1.26
CA GLY A 40 2.83 -2.04 -2.38
C GLY A 40 3.51 -1.53 -3.63
N SER A 41 3.78 -2.42 -4.57
CA SER A 41 4.43 -2.05 -5.82
C SER A 41 3.51 -1.20 -6.68
N THR A 42 3.98 -0.02 -7.11
CA THR A 42 3.18 0.89 -7.94
C THR A 42 2.84 0.30 -9.31
N ARG A 43 3.43 -0.83 -9.70
CA ARG A 43 2.97 -1.60 -10.88
C ARG A 43 1.51 -2.06 -10.72
N TYR A 44 1.06 -2.31 -9.49
CA TYR A 44 -0.33 -2.65 -9.13
C TYR A 44 -1.15 -1.40 -8.78
N GLY A 45 -1.07 -0.38 -9.65
CA GLY A 45 -1.72 0.91 -9.41
C GLY A 45 -3.24 0.82 -9.32
N GLN A 46 -3.86 -0.15 -9.98
CA GLN A 46 -5.31 -0.36 -9.92
C GLN A 46 -5.72 -0.93 -8.55
N GLU A 47 -5.01 -1.94 -8.07
CA GLU A 47 -5.27 -2.58 -6.78
C GLU A 47 -4.99 -1.63 -5.61
N LEU A 48 -3.97 -0.77 -5.73
CA LEU A 48 -3.73 0.32 -4.77
C LEU A 48 -4.87 1.33 -4.75
N ALA A 49 -5.37 1.75 -5.91
CA ALA A 49 -6.49 2.68 -6.01
C ALA A 49 -7.77 2.08 -5.41
N GLU A 50 -8.00 0.80 -5.62
CA GLU A 50 -9.18 0.13 -5.12
C GLU A 50 -9.11 -0.12 -3.61
N ALA A 51 -7.95 -0.54 -3.09
CA ALA A 51 -7.71 -0.60 -1.65
C ALA A 51 -7.94 0.77 -0.97
N ASN A 52 -7.52 1.87 -1.62
CA ASN A 52 -7.79 3.21 -1.15
C ASN A 52 -9.30 3.51 -1.08
N LEU A 53 -10.04 3.21 -2.16
CA LEU A 53 -11.48 3.39 -2.21
C LEU A 53 -12.19 2.64 -1.07
N TYR A 54 -11.81 1.39 -0.80
CA TYR A 54 -12.43 0.59 0.26
C TYR A 54 -12.09 1.07 1.67
N GLU A 55 -10.82 1.39 1.94
CA GLU A 55 -10.40 1.93 3.25
C GLU A 55 -11.05 3.31 3.50
N THR A 56 -11.17 4.14 2.46
CA THR A 56 -11.89 5.43 2.52
C THR A 56 -13.37 5.24 2.78
N ALA A 57 -14.04 4.32 2.07
CA ALA A 57 -15.45 3.99 2.28
C ALA A 57 -15.72 3.44 3.70
N ALA A 58 -14.73 2.81 4.34
CA ALA A 58 -14.76 2.40 5.74
C ALA A 58 -14.51 3.55 6.74
N GLY A 59 -14.43 4.79 6.27
CA GLY A 59 -14.25 5.99 7.10
C GLY A 59 -12.83 6.15 7.66
N ARG A 60 -11.81 5.68 6.93
CA ARG A 60 -10.40 5.81 7.32
C ARG A 60 -9.70 6.85 6.46
N ILE A 61 -8.68 7.50 7.02
CA ILE A 61 -7.77 8.37 6.26
C ILE A 61 -6.74 7.48 5.58
N VAL A 62 -6.54 7.65 4.28
CA VAL A 62 -5.63 6.80 3.50
C VAL A 62 -4.40 7.57 3.04
N LEU A 63 -3.21 7.05 3.35
CA LEU A 63 -1.94 7.53 2.84
C LEU A 63 -1.42 6.54 1.78
N ALA A 64 -1.56 6.88 0.49
CA ALA A 64 -1.14 6.01 -0.60
C ALA A 64 0.12 6.51 -1.32
N PRO A 65 0.86 5.66 -2.05
CA PRO A 65 1.86 6.10 -3.02
C PRO A 65 1.21 7.03 -4.06
N GLY A 66 1.78 8.22 -4.25
CA GLY A 66 1.21 9.25 -5.13
C GLY A 66 1.81 9.28 -6.54
N CYS A 67 2.98 8.64 -6.73
CA CYS A 67 3.68 8.62 -8.01
C CYS A 67 3.91 7.19 -8.46
N ASN A 68 3.63 6.91 -9.73
CA ASN A 68 3.92 5.63 -10.34
C ASN A 68 5.05 5.80 -11.36
N LEU A 69 6.30 5.62 -10.92
CA LEU A 69 7.49 5.77 -11.77
C LEU A 69 7.54 4.74 -12.91
N LYS A 70 6.66 3.73 -12.92
CA LYS A 70 6.52 2.77 -14.02
C LYS A 70 5.67 3.29 -15.17
N LYS A 71 4.94 4.40 -14.97
CA LYS A 71 4.20 5.08 -16.03
C LYS A 71 5.02 6.27 -16.56
N PRO A 72 5.09 6.50 -17.89
CA PRO A 72 5.76 7.68 -18.43
C PRO A 72 5.18 8.99 -17.87
N HIS A 73 6.04 9.93 -17.51
CA HIS A 73 5.63 11.28 -17.11
C HIS A 73 6.80 12.27 -17.25
N PRO A 74 6.55 13.54 -17.63
CA PRO A 74 7.60 14.55 -17.78
C PRO A 74 8.47 14.76 -16.53
N LEU A 75 7.91 14.61 -15.33
CA LEU A 75 8.64 14.77 -14.06
C LEU A 75 9.74 13.71 -13.81
N TRP A 76 9.75 12.60 -14.55
CA TRP A 76 10.75 11.52 -14.42
C TRP A 76 11.10 10.89 -15.77
N ALA A 77 11.08 11.69 -16.83
CA ALA A 77 11.39 11.23 -18.18
C ALA A 77 12.87 10.82 -18.35
N ALA A 78 13.79 11.49 -17.62
CA ALA A 78 15.21 11.15 -17.63
C ALA A 78 15.56 10.14 -16.52
N PRO A 79 16.32 9.06 -16.81
CA PRO A 79 16.65 8.03 -15.80
C PRO A 79 17.27 8.59 -14.51
N ALA A 80 18.26 9.47 -14.63
CA ALA A 80 18.90 10.08 -13.46
C ALA A 80 17.94 10.95 -12.61
N GLN A 81 16.91 11.54 -13.23
CA GLN A 81 15.88 12.28 -12.52
C GLN A 81 14.90 11.33 -11.82
N ALA A 82 14.52 10.24 -12.49
CA ALA A 82 13.69 9.19 -11.91
C ALA A 82 14.33 8.56 -10.67
N ASP A 83 15.63 8.28 -10.71
CA ASP A 83 16.37 7.69 -9.59
C ASP A 83 16.42 8.62 -8.37
N ARG A 84 16.73 9.91 -8.58
CA ARG A 84 16.69 10.92 -7.51
C ARG A 84 15.28 11.07 -6.93
N LEU A 85 14.27 11.14 -7.79
CA LEU A 85 12.88 11.24 -7.35
C LEU A 85 12.47 10.00 -6.56
N LYS A 86 12.87 8.80 -6.98
CA LYS A 86 12.61 7.56 -6.26
C LYS A 86 13.12 7.63 -4.81
N GLN A 87 14.34 8.10 -4.60
CA GLN A 87 14.91 8.24 -3.24
C GLN A 87 14.09 9.18 -2.36
N VAL A 88 13.63 10.32 -2.92
CA VAL A 88 12.76 11.27 -2.20
C VAL A 88 11.41 10.63 -1.88
N LEU A 89 10.83 9.89 -2.82
CA LEU A 89 9.54 9.21 -2.64
C LEU A 89 9.65 8.09 -1.59
N ASP A 90 10.73 7.30 -1.60
CA ASP A 90 10.98 6.25 -0.60
C ASP A 90 11.06 6.86 0.82
N ALA A 91 11.76 8.00 0.97
CA ALA A 91 11.85 8.71 2.24
C ALA A 91 10.51 9.29 2.69
N LEU A 92 9.77 9.92 1.77
CA LEU A 92 8.42 10.43 2.03
C LEU A 92 7.46 9.31 2.45
N HIS A 93 7.56 8.13 1.86
CA HIS A 93 6.67 7.02 2.19
C HIS A 93 6.96 6.44 3.57
N ARG A 94 8.22 6.44 4.03
CA ARG A 94 8.54 6.15 5.45
C ARG A 94 7.87 7.15 6.40
N GLN A 95 7.87 8.44 6.07
CA GLN A 95 7.16 9.45 6.87
C GLN A 95 5.64 9.22 6.90
N LYS A 96 5.05 8.71 5.81
CA LYS A 96 3.64 8.29 5.82
C LYS A 96 3.39 7.10 6.75
N ILE A 97 4.35 6.16 6.85
CA ILE A 97 4.29 5.05 7.80
C ILE A 97 4.36 5.55 9.24
N ASP A 98 5.20 6.55 9.53
CA ASP A 98 5.28 7.16 10.87
C ASP A 98 3.93 7.71 11.32
N LEU A 99 3.24 8.43 10.42
CA LEU A 99 1.94 9.06 10.65
C LEU A 99 0.77 8.08 10.74
N ALA A 100 0.89 6.89 10.15
CA ALA A 100 -0.21 5.94 10.08
C ALA A 100 -0.41 5.16 11.39
N ASP A 101 -1.65 4.80 11.69
CA ASP A 101 -1.97 3.90 12.80
C ASP A 101 -1.75 2.44 12.41
N GLU A 102 -1.79 2.14 11.11
CA GLU A 102 -1.69 0.78 10.55
C GLU A 102 -1.17 0.80 9.11
N VAL A 103 -0.51 -0.28 8.72
CA VAL A 103 -0.04 -0.52 7.34
C VAL A 103 -0.90 -1.60 6.67
N LEU A 104 -1.37 -1.33 5.45
CA LEU A 104 -1.97 -2.33 4.56
C LEU A 104 -1.01 -2.61 3.38
N ILE A 105 -0.56 -3.85 3.27
CA ILE A 105 0.25 -4.34 2.17
C ILE A 105 -0.66 -4.81 1.03
N VAL A 106 -0.59 -4.10 -0.09
CA VAL A 106 -1.25 -4.45 -1.35
C VAL A 106 -0.27 -5.30 -2.17
N ASN A 107 -0.41 -6.62 -2.04
CA ASN A 107 0.45 -7.65 -2.62
C ASN A 107 -0.34 -8.64 -3.49
N PRO A 108 -0.88 -8.25 -4.67
CA PRO A 108 -1.60 -9.15 -5.55
C PRO A 108 -0.81 -10.42 -5.85
N GLY A 109 -1.41 -11.59 -5.62
CA GLY A 109 -0.74 -12.88 -5.81
C GLY A 109 0.43 -13.15 -4.87
N GLY A 110 0.56 -12.39 -3.77
CA GLY A 110 1.65 -12.55 -2.80
C GLY A 110 2.94 -11.81 -3.16
N TYR A 111 2.99 -11.05 -4.27
CA TYR A 111 4.20 -10.35 -4.69
C TYR A 111 4.62 -9.24 -3.70
N ILE A 112 5.88 -9.27 -3.27
CA ILE A 112 6.52 -8.24 -2.46
C ILE A 112 7.87 -7.88 -3.09
N GLY A 113 7.96 -6.67 -3.64
CA GLY A 113 9.22 -6.13 -4.18
C GLY A 113 10.07 -5.47 -3.09
N ASP A 114 11.34 -5.17 -3.41
CA ASP A 114 12.34 -4.68 -2.44
C ASP A 114 11.89 -3.43 -1.67
N SER A 115 11.31 -2.44 -2.36
CA SER A 115 10.80 -1.22 -1.71
C SER A 115 9.73 -1.55 -0.67
N THR A 116 8.77 -2.42 -1.04
CA THR A 116 7.70 -2.85 -0.14
C THR A 116 8.23 -3.71 1.00
N ARG A 117 9.26 -4.53 0.76
CA ARG A 117 9.93 -5.31 1.82
C ARG A 117 10.60 -4.39 2.84
N ASN A 118 11.30 -3.34 2.37
CA ASN A 118 11.91 -2.35 3.24
C ASN A 118 10.85 -1.55 4.04
N GLU A 119 9.71 -1.23 3.42
CA GLU A 119 8.57 -0.59 4.10
C GLU A 119 7.99 -1.49 5.19
N ILE A 120 7.82 -2.80 4.93
CA ILE A 120 7.36 -3.79 5.92
C ILE A 120 8.34 -3.88 7.09
N GLN A 121 9.64 -3.99 6.82
CA GLN A 121 10.67 -4.03 7.86
C GLN A 121 10.66 -2.76 8.71
N TYR A 122 10.53 -1.60 8.06
CA TYR A 122 10.44 -0.32 8.75
C TYR A 122 9.20 -0.24 9.65
N ALA A 123 8.03 -0.61 9.14
CA ALA A 123 6.79 -0.66 9.91
C ALA A 123 6.88 -1.61 11.12
N HIS A 124 7.50 -2.79 10.94
CA HIS A 124 7.76 -3.72 12.04
C HIS A 124 8.68 -3.12 13.10
N SER A 125 9.73 -2.38 12.71
CA SER A 125 10.65 -1.73 13.65
C SER A 125 9.95 -0.68 14.53
N LEU A 126 8.84 -0.11 14.05
CA LEU A 126 8.00 0.84 14.77
C LEU A 126 6.86 0.17 15.56
N GLY A 127 6.75 -1.16 15.51
CA GLY A 127 5.65 -1.91 16.13
C GLY A 127 4.28 -1.62 15.50
N LYS A 128 4.23 -1.12 14.26
CA LYS A 128 2.96 -0.81 13.58
C LYS A 128 2.25 -2.13 13.21
N PRO A 129 0.93 -2.24 13.44
CA PRO A 129 0.14 -3.35 12.90
C PRO A 129 0.21 -3.39 11.38
N ILE A 130 0.34 -4.59 10.80
CA ILE A 130 0.42 -4.82 9.36
C ILE A 130 -0.63 -5.84 8.93
N ARG A 131 -1.43 -5.48 7.92
CA ARG A 131 -2.34 -6.40 7.21
C ARG A 131 -1.85 -6.62 5.78
N TYR A 132 -2.22 -7.76 5.22
CA TYR A 132 -1.91 -8.11 3.83
C TYR A 132 -3.19 -8.43 3.07
N THR A 133 -3.25 -8.00 1.82
CA THR A 133 -4.38 -8.33 0.92
C THR A 133 -4.30 -9.74 0.37
N HIS A 134 -3.11 -10.34 0.33
CA HIS A 134 -2.88 -11.76 0.11
C HIS A 134 -1.95 -12.30 1.19
N PRO A 135 -2.02 -13.59 1.54
CA PRO A 135 -1.01 -14.20 2.41
C PRO A 135 0.39 -13.84 1.91
N ALA A 136 1.26 -13.38 2.82
CA ALA A 136 2.67 -13.22 2.49
C ALA A 136 3.18 -14.61 2.10
N GLY A 137 3.50 -14.81 0.82
CA GLY A 137 4.04 -16.09 0.37
C GLY A 137 5.34 -16.39 1.10
N GLU A 138 5.59 -17.66 1.40
CA GLU A 138 6.97 -18.10 1.60
C GLU A 138 7.76 -17.67 0.36
N ASP A 139 8.93 -17.06 0.59
CA ASP A 139 9.76 -16.31 -0.35
C ASP A 139 9.93 -17.03 -1.69
N THR A 140 8.99 -16.83 -2.62
CA THR A 140 9.13 -17.33 -3.99
C THR A 140 9.76 -16.20 -4.78
N THR A 141 11.09 -16.25 -4.84
CA THR A 141 11.93 -15.42 -5.69
C THR A 141 11.52 -15.58 -7.16
N VAL A 142 10.47 -14.89 -7.58
CA VAL A 142 10.21 -14.67 -9.00
C VAL A 142 11.14 -13.54 -9.41
N ARG A 143 12.30 -13.91 -9.94
CA ARG A 143 13.23 -12.99 -10.60
C ARG A 143 12.47 -12.10 -11.57
N ASP A 144 12.64 -10.80 -11.44
CA ASP A 144 12.11 -9.79 -12.36
C ASP A 144 12.74 -10.00 -13.74
N PRO A 145 11.98 -10.34 -14.81
CA PRO A 145 12.52 -10.57 -16.14
C PRO A 145 12.98 -9.26 -16.84
N GLY A 146 12.98 -8.12 -16.14
CA GLY A 146 13.36 -6.81 -16.69
C GLY A 146 14.70 -6.24 -16.22
N SER A 147 15.60 -7.03 -15.61
CA SER A 147 16.87 -6.52 -15.04
C SER A 147 18.13 -6.75 -15.88
N GLU A 148 18.01 -7.21 -17.12
CA GLU A 148 19.16 -7.23 -18.04
C GLU A 148 19.44 -5.82 -18.56
N ARG A 149 20.50 -5.20 -18.02
CA ARG A 149 21.14 -4.04 -18.65
C ARG A 149 21.80 -4.50 -19.95
N PRO A 150 21.58 -3.83 -21.10
CA PRO A 150 22.38 -4.09 -22.28
C PRO A 150 23.84 -3.74 -21.97
N GLN A 151 24.75 -4.62 -22.41
CA GLN A 151 26.20 -4.38 -22.43
C GLN A 151 26.55 -3.27 -23.41
#